data_AF-A0A497UT58-F1
#
_entry.id   AF-A0A497UT58-F1
#
_cell.length_a   1.000
_cell.length_b   1.000
_cell.length_c   1.000
_cell.angle_alpha   90.00
_cell.angle_beta   90.00
_cell.angle_gamma   90.00
#
_symmetry.space_group_name_H-M   'P 1'
#
loop_
_entity.id
_entity.type
_entity.pdbx_description
1 polymer ?
#
loop_
_entity_poly.entity_id
_entity_poly.type
_entity_poly.pdbx_seq_one_letter_code
_entity_poly.pdbx_strand_id
1 'polypeptide(L)'
;MEVLQSGKPICEDLSKFLRDFTSPKDMADVSTETSVSLSTIRDVRLRRNNISDDNKKAIIRLMQKADVNADNKIKDAKKGKKYIKQILDCI
;
A
#
# COMPACT_ATOMS: atom_id res chain seq x y z
N MET A 1 3.81 -17.11 7.75
CA MET A 1 4.29 -15.82 7.23
C MET A 1 4.51 -16.01 5.73
N GLU A 2 3.64 -15.49 4.88
CA GLU A 2 3.83 -15.63 3.43
C GLU A 2 5.00 -14.74 2.99
N VAL A 3 6.06 -15.40 2.53
CA VAL A 3 7.26 -14.74 2.03
C VAL A 3 7.03 -14.40 0.57
N LEU A 4 7.40 -13.19 0.13
CA LEU A 4 7.40 -12.82 -1.28
C LEU A 4 8.26 -13.83 -2.07
N GLN A 5 7.60 -14.70 -2.84
CA GLN A 5 8.23 -15.77 -3.60
C GLN A 5 8.38 -15.35 -5.06
N SER A 6 9.62 -15.37 -5.56
CA SER A 6 9.91 -15.10 -6.97
C SER A 6 9.21 -16.12 -7.88
N GLY A 7 8.74 -15.69 -9.04
CA GLY A 7 8.01 -16.51 -10.00
C GLY A 7 6.52 -16.69 -9.70
N LYS A 8 6.00 -16.09 -8.62
CA LYS A 8 4.57 -16.11 -8.28
C LYS A 8 4.01 -14.70 -8.10
N PRO A 9 2.71 -14.48 -8.36
CA PRO A 9 2.06 -13.23 -7.98
C PRO A 9 2.00 -13.13 -6.44
N ILE A 10 1.86 -11.91 -5.94
CA ILE A 10 1.54 -11.70 -4.52
C ILE A 10 0.19 -12.33 -4.17
N CYS A 11 0.00 -12.68 -2.90
CA CYS A 11 -1.29 -13.17 -2.42
C CYS A 11 -2.38 -12.10 -2.52
N GLU A 12 -3.64 -12.53 -2.56
CA GLU A 12 -4.78 -11.62 -2.73
C GLU A 12 -4.92 -10.65 -1.57
N ASP A 13 -4.69 -11.10 -0.33
CA ASP A 13 -4.77 -10.25 0.85
C ASP A 13 -3.74 -9.11 0.81
N LEU A 14 -2.51 -9.42 0.39
CA LEU A 14 -1.48 -8.41 0.22
C LEU A 14 -1.82 -7.45 -0.94
N SER A 15 -2.31 -7.97 -2.07
CA SER A 15 -2.75 -7.13 -3.19
C SER A 15 -3.84 -6.16 -2.76
N LYS A 16 -4.86 -6.66 -2.04
CA LYS A 16 -5.96 -5.86 -1.51
C LYS A 16 -5.44 -4.80 -0.55
N PHE A 17 -4.59 -5.17 0.41
CA PHE A 17 -4.00 -4.23 1.36
C PHE A 17 -3.21 -3.10 0.65
N LEU A 18 -2.33 -3.46 -0.29
CA LEU A 18 -1.60 -2.48 -1.08
C LEU A 18 -2.55 -1.60 -1.90
N ARG A 19 -3.67 -2.14 -2.39
CA ARG A 19 -4.66 -1.36 -3.14
C ARG A 19 -5.39 -0.33 -2.28
N ASP A 20 -5.74 -0.71 -1.05
CA ASP A 20 -6.53 0.10 -0.13
C ASP A 20 -5.71 1.20 0.56
N PHE A 21 -4.40 0.99 0.69
CA PHE A 21 -3.51 1.86 1.47
C PHE A 21 -2.35 2.49 0.68
N THR A 22 -2.31 2.34 -0.65
CA THR A 22 -1.34 3.08 -1.48
C THR A 22 -2.01 3.85 -2.59
N SER A 23 -1.48 5.04 -2.84
CA SER A 23 -1.90 5.98 -3.87
C SER A 23 -1.00 5.91 -5.12
N PRO A 24 -1.42 6.53 -6.24
CA PRO A 24 -0.54 6.71 -7.39
C PRO A 24 0.77 7.44 -7.06
N LYS A 25 0.76 8.36 -6.10
CA LYS A 25 1.94 9.08 -5.63
C LYS A 25 2.92 8.13 -4.92
N ASP A 26 2.42 7.27 -4.03
CA ASP A 26 3.26 6.29 -3.34
C ASP A 26 3.99 5.36 -4.32
N MET A 27 3.30 4.92 -5.37
CA MET A 27 3.92 4.10 -6.41
C MET A 27 4.97 4.89 -7.22
N ALA A 28 4.74 6.17 -7.49
CA ALA A 28 5.70 7.03 -8.19
C ALA A 28 6.96 7.30 -7.35
N ASP A 29 6.80 7.55 -6.05
CA ASP A 29 7.90 7.69 -5.11
C ASP A 29 8.72 6.39 -5.08
N VAL A 30 8.08 5.23 -4.88
CA VAL A 30 8.76 3.93 -4.87
C VAL A 30 9.46 3.65 -6.19
N SER A 31 8.85 4.02 -7.33
CA SER A 31 9.46 3.87 -8.65
C SER A 31 10.78 4.65 -8.73
N THR A 32 10.78 5.88 -8.21
CA THR A 32 11.97 6.74 -8.16
C THR A 32 13.02 6.18 -7.20
N GLU A 33 12.62 5.74 -6.02
CA GLU A 33 13.50 5.20 -4.97
C GLU A 33 14.18 3.89 -5.37
N THR A 34 13.52 3.06 -6.19
CA THR A 34 13.98 1.70 -6.49
C THR A 34 14.40 1.47 -7.94
N SER A 35 14.20 2.46 -8.81
CA SER A 35 14.41 2.35 -10.26
C SER A 35 13.58 1.25 -10.94
N VAL A 36 12.51 0.78 -10.28
CA VAL A 36 11.55 -0.16 -10.88
C VAL A 36 10.44 0.65 -11.54
N SER A 37 10.07 0.31 -12.77
CA SER A 37 9.08 1.08 -13.51
C SER A 37 7.72 1.11 -12.79
N LEU A 38 7.02 2.25 -12.88
CA LEU A 38 5.70 2.43 -12.30
C LEU A 38 4.70 1.37 -12.78
N SER A 39 4.77 0.97 -14.06
CA SER A 39 3.94 -0.10 -14.62
C SER A 39 4.25 -1.45 -13.98
N THR A 40 5.53 -1.82 -13.83
CA THR A 40 5.92 -3.06 -13.15
C THR A 40 5.37 -3.10 -11.71
N ILE A 41 5.52 -2.02 -10.94
CA ILE A 41 5.00 -1.93 -9.58
C ILE A 41 3.47 -2.11 -9.58
N ARG A 42 2.78 -1.43 -10.48
CA ARG A 42 1.32 -1.51 -10.63
C ARG A 42 0.89 -2.93 -10.97
N ASP A 43 1.53 -3.57 -11.93
CA ASP A 43 1.13 -4.89 -12.41
C ASP A 43 1.34 -5.96 -11.34
N VAL A 44 2.44 -5.89 -10.58
CA VAL A 44 2.64 -6.79 -9.43
C VAL A 44 1.63 -6.50 -8.31
N ARG A 45 1.39 -5.21 -7.98
CA ARG A 45 0.34 -4.81 -7.01
C ARG A 45 -1.04 -5.35 -7.40
N LEU A 46 -1.34 -5.40 -8.70
CA LEU A 46 -2.60 -5.91 -9.25
C LEU A 46 -2.58 -7.42 -9.56
N ARG A 47 -1.51 -8.14 -9.19
CA ARG A 47 -1.32 -9.58 -9.46
C ARG A 47 -1.33 -9.94 -10.95
N ARG A 48 -1.08 -8.96 -11.83
CA ARG A 48 -0.92 -9.12 -13.28
C ARG A 48 0.50 -9.51 -13.69
N ASN A 49 1.45 -9.38 -12.77
CA ASN A 49 2.83 -9.80 -12.94
C ASN A 49 3.34 -10.52 -11.68
N ASN A 50 4.35 -11.37 -11.87
CA ASN A 50 4.99 -12.13 -10.80
C ASN A 50 6.05 -11.30 -10.07
N ILE A 51 6.34 -11.69 -8.84
CA ILE A 51 7.52 -11.20 -8.13
C ILE A 51 8.77 -11.71 -8.85
N SER A 52 9.73 -10.83 -9.06
CA SER A 52 11.09 -11.11 -9.52
C SER A 52 12.07 -10.48 -8.55
N ASP A 53 13.34 -10.87 -8.61
CA ASP A 53 14.36 -10.32 -7.72
C ASP A 53 14.52 -8.80 -7.93
N ASP A 54 14.35 -8.33 -9.17
CA ASP A 54 14.40 -6.90 -9.53
C ASP A 54 13.26 -6.08 -8.94
N ASN A 55 12.02 -6.61 -8.98
CA ASN A 55 10.83 -5.88 -8.55
C ASN A 55 10.53 -6.06 -7.04
N LYS A 56 11.11 -7.08 -6.40
CA LYS A 56 10.88 -7.41 -4.99
C LYS A 56 11.19 -6.24 -4.06
N LYS A 57 12.27 -5.51 -4.31
CA LYS A 57 12.65 -4.31 -3.54
C LYS A 57 11.57 -3.23 -3.58
N ALA A 58 10.93 -3.03 -4.74
CA ALA A 58 9.88 -2.03 -4.90
C ALA A 58 8.62 -2.45 -4.14
N ILE A 59 8.25 -3.73 -4.18
CA ILE A 59 7.09 -4.23 -3.43
C ILE A 59 7.31 -4.12 -1.93
N ILE A 60 8.52 -4.44 -1.43
CA ILE A 60 8.85 -4.24 -0.01
C ILE A 60 8.72 -2.77 0.41
N ARG A 61 9.21 -1.82 -0.40
CA ARG A 61 9.04 -0.39 -0.10
C ARG A 61 7.58 0.05 -0.18
N LEU A 62 6.81 -0.47 -1.14
CA LEU A 62 5.39 -0.18 -1.25
C LEU A 62 4.61 -0.71 -0.05
N MET A 63 4.97 -1.89 0.49
CA MET A 63 4.40 -2.44 1.72
C MET A 63 4.62 -1.52 2.92
N GLN A 64 5.83 -0.95 3.06
CA GLN A 64 6.12 -0.03 4.15
C GLN A 64 5.36 1.29 4.03
N LYS A 65 5.21 1.84 2.81
CA LYS A 65 4.34 3.01 2.59
C LYS A 65 2.88 2.68 2.91
N ALA A 66 2.40 1.50 2.51
CA ALA A 66 1.03 1.04 2.81
C ALA A 66 0.76 0.95 4.32
N ASP A 67 1.72 0.43 5.09
CA ASP A 67 1.64 0.32 6.55
C ASP A 67 1.51 1.69 7.22
N VAL A 68 2.39 2.63 6.86
CA VAL A 68 2.33 4.02 7.36
C VAL A 68 1.01 4.71 6.97
N ASN A 69 0.54 4.49 5.75
CA ASN A 69 -0.73 5.06 5.28
C ASN A 69 -1.94 4.46 6.03
N ALA A 70 -1.90 3.18 6.37
CA ALA A 70 -2.93 2.54 7.18
C ALA A 70 -3.01 3.17 8.58
N ASP A 71 -1.86 3.38 9.23
CA ASP A 71 -1.78 4.06 10.52
C ASP A 71 -2.33 5.49 10.46
N ASN A 72 -2.01 6.23 9.41
CA ASN A 72 -2.52 7.58 9.21
C ASN A 72 -4.05 7.57 9.05
N LYS A 73 -4.59 6.63 8.26
CA LYS A 73 -6.05 6.48 8.08
C LYS A 73 -6.75 6.14 9.39
N ILE A 74 -6.14 5.32 10.25
CA ILE A 74 -6.67 5.03 11.59
C ILE A 74 -6.68 6.29 12.46
N LYS A 75 -5.60 7.08 12.45
CA LYS A 75 -5.51 8.35 13.19
C LYS A 75 -6.58 9.34 12.73
N ASP A 76 -6.76 9.48 11.42
CA ASP A 76 -7.74 10.40 10.85
C ASP A 76 -9.18 9.96 11.14
N ALA A 77 -9.46 8.65 11.08
CA ALA A 77 -10.77 8.12 11.48
C ALA A 77 -11.08 8.39 12.96
N LYS A 78 -10.08 8.24 13.86
CA LYS A 78 -10.24 8.58 15.29
C LYS A 78 -10.52 10.07 15.49
N LYS A 79 -9.79 10.95 14.79
CA LYS A 79 -10.02 12.41 14.83
C LYS A 79 -11.43 12.76 14.32
N GLY A 80 -11.84 12.17 13.19
CA GLY A 80 -13.17 12.37 12.61
C GLY A 80 -14.30 11.95 13.55
N LYS A 81 -14.18 10.77 14.19
CA LYS A 81 -15.15 10.33 15.21
C LYS A 81 -15.24 11.29 16.39
N LYS A 82 -14.11 11.79 16.89
CA LYS A 82 -14.08 12.78 17.98
C LYS A 82 -14.79 14.08 17.57
N TYR A 83 -14.53 14.57 16.36
CA TYR A 83 -15.15 15.79 15.84
C TYR A 83 -16.67 15.63 15.69
N ILE A 84 -17.14 14.53 15.09
CA ILE A 84 -18.58 14.27 14.94
C ILE A 84 -19.26 14.16 16.32
N LYS A 85 -18.63 13.49 17.28
CA LYS A 85 -19.18 13.39 18.64
C LYS A 85 -19.38 14.76 19.28
N GLN A 86 -18.41 15.67 19.15
CA GLN A 86 -18.53 17.03 19.66
C GLN A 86 -19.71 17.79 19.06
N ILE A 87 -19.99 17.61 17.77
CA ILE A 87 -21.14 18.23 17.11
C ILE A 87 -22.45 17.66 17.68
N LEU A 88 -22.52 16.34 17.81
CA LEU A 88 -23.73 15.66 18.32
C LEU A 88 -24.02 16.00 19.79
N ASP A 89 -22.99 16.17 20.62
CA ASP A 89 -23.14 16.55 22.03
C ASP A 89 -23.58 18.03 22.19
N CYS A 90 -23.53 18.84 21.13
CA CYS A 90 -23.93 20.26 21.11
C CYS A 90 -25.36 20.51 20.61
N ILE A 91 -26.11 19.47 20.25
CA ILE A 91 -27.51 19.52 19.81
C ILE A 91 -28.40 18.95 20.91
#